data_AF-A0A0R3W1J1-F1
#
_entry.id   AF-A0A0R3W1J1-F1
#
_cell.length_a   1.000
_cell.length_b   1.000
_cell.length_c   1.000
_cell.angle_alpha   90.00
_cell.angle_beta   90.00
_cell.angle_gamma   90.00
#
_symmetry.space_group_name_H-M   'P 1'
#
loop_
_entity.id
_entity.type
_entity.pdbx_description
1 polymer ?
#
loop_
_entity_poly.entity_id
_entity_poly.type
_entity_poly.pdbx_seq_one_letter_code
_entity_poly.pdbx_strand_id
1 'polypeptide(L)'
;MNDVTRVEVGEAVVIEQVEEGHLEQVKGLAYTLRALLGPHGRLERRHDLSVRRVATLPSRLDTLYREDAEVEVGGSSRSPPAQEGDPDEAAKCLYHCAIYLAPGDYHCFHSPADWNIDMRRHFPGRLFSVCSLVTSWLNGVFCINERAVYMGNWRHGFFAFVAVGATNVGSIHVFADPDLVTNRQPSYLRHLFTSRRGVKVTSNASGPTSDPASASECGTMPVIIKMDGYEDLHFLQPIKTIKGELFGEFNFGSTIVLIFGAPAGFQFFVKRAERVRVGQALGHVVADS
;
A
#
# COMPACT_ATOMS: atom_id res chain seq x y z
N MET A 1 24.54 -7.10 23.70
CA MET A 1 23.70 -6.42 22.69
C MET A 1 24.12 -7.00 21.35
N ASN A 2 23.33 -7.93 20.80
CA ASN A 2 23.71 -8.61 19.56
C ASN A 2 23.60 -7.63 18.39
N ASP A 3 24.63 -7.61 17.55
CA ASP A 3 24.75 -6.73 16.39
C ASP A 3 23.71 -7.12 15.33
N VAL A 4 22.55 -6.46 15.35
CA VAL A 4 21.39 -6.73 14.47
C VAL A 4 21.74 -6.50 12.99
N THR A 5 22.84 -5.82 12.67
CA THR A 5 23.27 -5.50 11.30
C THR A 5 23.66 -6.72 10.45
N ARG A 6 23.77 -7.90 11.07
CA ARG A 6 24.08 -9.17 10.37
C ARG A 6 22.86 -10.02 10.04
N VAL A 7 21.66 -9.59 10.42
CA VAL A 7 20.43 -10.37 10.21
C VAL A 7 19.94 -10.19 8.77
N GLU A 8 19.77 -11.30 8.06
CA GLU A 8 19.14 -11.29 6.73
C GLU A 8 17.62 -11.11 6.87
N VAL A 9 17.09 -10.18 6.08
CA VAL A 9 15.69 -9.74 6.13
C VAL A 9 14.87 -10.41 5.03
N GLY A 10 15.46 -10.60 3.86
CA GLY A 10 14.72 -11.10 2.71
C GLY A 10 15.53 -11.04 1.43
N GLU A 11 14.89 -11.41 0.33
CA GLU A 11 15.45 -11.36 -1.02
C GLU A 11 14.82 -10.22 -1.82
N ALA A 12 15.64 -9.39 -2.46
CA ALA A 12 15.18 -8.37 -3.39
C ALA A 12 14.69 -9.02 -4.68
N VAL A 13 13.38 -9.24 -4.80
CA VAL A 13 12.78 -9.91 -5.96
C VAL A 13 12.58 -8.97 -7.13
N VAL A 14 12.42 -7.67 -6.89
CA VAL A 14 12.29 -6.63 -7.92
C VAL A 14 13.06 -5.38 -7.49
N ILE A 15 13.82 -4.81 -8.41
CA ILE A 15 14.57 -3.56 -8.26
C ILE A 15 14.55 -2.87 -9.62
N GLU A 16 13.78 -1.79 -9.76
CA GLU A 16 13.60 -1.12 -11.04
C GLU A 16 13.24 0.37 -10.90
N GLN A 17 13.45 1.11 -11.99
CA GLN A 17 12.78 2.37 -12.23
C GLN A 17 11.43 2.08 -12.88
N VAL A 18 10.37 2.72 -12.39
CA VAL A 18 9.00 2.50 -12.88
C VAL A 18 8.81 3.21 -14.22
N GLU A 19 8.42 2.44 -15.23
CA GLU A 19 8.09 2.93 -16.56
C GLU A 19 6.58 2.84 -16.80
N GLU A 20 5.97 3.93 -17.26
CA GLU A 20 4.56 3.98 -17.67
C GLU A 20 3.54 3.50 -16.62
N GLY A 21 3.90 3.53 -15.34
CA GLY A 21 3.04 3.06 -14.24
C GLY A 21 2.88 1.54 -14.13
N HIS A 22 3.72 0.77 -14.83
CA HIS A 22 3.79 -0.68 -14.72
C HIS A 22 4.86 -1.07 -13.70
N LEU A 23 4.53 -2.08 -12.88
CA LEU A 23 5.39 -2.62 -11.84
C LEU A 23 5.64 -4.08 -12.16
N GLU A 24 6.91 -4.45 -12.36
CA GLU A 24 7.28 -5.84 -12.57
C GLU A 24 7.02 -6.64 -11.29
N GLN A 25 6.35 -7.79 -11.38
CA GLN A 25 6.26 -8.74 -10.27
C GLN A 25 7.44 -9.71 -10.33
N VAL A 26 7.62 -10.28 -11.50
CA VAL A 26 8.78 -11.08 -11.92
C VAL A 26 8.99 -10.88 -13.41
N LYS A 27 10.12 -11.32 -13.94
CA LYS A 27 10.44 -11.14 -15.37
C LYS A 27 9.30 -11.63 -16.26
N GLY A 28 8.68 -10.69 -16.99
CA GLY A 28 7.58 -10.95 -17.93
C GLY A 28 6.17 -10.93 -17.34
N LEU A 29 6.01 -10.71 -16.03
CA LEU A 29 4.71 -10.51 -15.37
C LEU A 29 4.72 -9.18 -14.64
N ALA A 30 3.77 -8.31 -14.96
CA ALA A 30 3.64 -6.99 -14.36
C ALA A 30 2.18 -6.70 -13.95
N TYR A 31 2.04 -5.78 -13.00
CA TYR A 31 0.77 -5.21 -12.55
C TYR A 31 0.87 -3.68 -12.54
N THR A 32 -0.25 -2.98 -12.38
CA THR A 32 -0.24 -1.52 -12.46
C THR A 32 -0.06 -0.88 -11.08
N LEU A 33 0.53 0.31 -11.07
CA LEU A 33 0.62 1.15 -9.88
C LEU A 33 -0.76 1.42 -9.27
N ARG A 34 -1.78 1.62 -10.11
CA ARG A 34 -3.17 1.81 -9.69
C ARG A 34 -3.76 0.54 -9.06
N ALA A 35 -3.45 -0.65 -9.57
CA ALA A 35 -3.90 -1.89 -8.95
C ALA A 35 -3.28 -2.11 -7.57
N LEU A 36 -2.00 -1.74 -7.39
CA LEU A 36 -1.30 -1.89 -6.10
C LEU A 36 -1.72 -0.82 -5.09
N LEU A 37 -1.69 0.46 -5.46
CA LEU A 37 -1.91 1.57 -4.53
C LEU A 37 -3.36 2.08 -4.50
N GLY A 38 -4.19 1.66 -5.44
CA GLY A 38 -5.51 2.25 -5.69
C GLY A 38 -5.43 3.63 -6.35
N PRO A 39 -6.56 4.25 -6.68
CA PRO A 39 -6.62 5.63 -7.20
C PRO A 39 -6.05 6.62 -6.19
N HIS A 40 -5.10 7.48 -6.59
CA HIS A 40 -4.48 8.41 -5.65
C HIS A 40 -4.04 9.71 -6.34
N GLY A 41 -4.60 10.85 -5.89
CA GLY A 41 -4.46 12.15 -6.55
C GLY A 41 -3.03 12.72 -6.61
N ARG A 42 -2.07 12.20 -5.84
CA ARG A 42 -0.64 12.58 -5.97
C ARG A 42 0.04 11.93 -7.18
N LEU A 43 -0.48 10.78 -7.61
CA LEU A 43 -0.01 10.06 -8.79
C LEU A 43 -0.77 10.48 -10.05
N GLU A 44 -2.00 10.98 -9.90
CA GLU A 44 -2.84 11.46 -11.02
C GLU A 44 -2.53 12.91 -11.44
N ARG A 45 -2.10 13.78 -10.51
CA ARG A 45 -1.84 15.20 -10.81
C ARG A 45 -0.51 15.48 -11.52
N ARG A 46 0.41 14.52 -11.55
CA ARG A 46 1.68 14.70 -12.27
C ARG A 46 1.52 14.18 -13.71
N HIS A 47 1.19 15.07 -14.62
CA HIS A 47 1.39 14.86 -16.07
C HIS A 47 2.88 14.61 -16.45
N ASP A 48 3.79 14.73 -15.48
CA ASP A 48 5.24 14.61 -15.60
C ASP A 48 5.81 13.30 -15.02
N LEU A 49 4.97 12.49 -14.37
CA LEU A 49 5.24 11.05 -14.25
C LEU A 49 4.54 10.46 -15.46
N SER A 50 5.28 9.83 -16.37
CA SER A 50 4.79 9.32 -17.66
C SER A 50 3.76 8.17 -17.55
N VAL A 51 2.79 8.24 -16.65
CA VAL A 51 1.60 7.38 -16.62
C VAL A 51 0.64 7.91 -17.69
N ARG A 52 1.02 7.77 -18.97
CA ARG A 52 0.03 7.82 -20.05
C ARG A 52 -0.99 6.72 -19.77
N ARG A 53 -2.29 7.00 -19.95
CA ARG A 53 -3.31 5.93 -19.98
C ARG A 53 -2.90 4.96 -21.08
N VAL A 54 -2.36 3.81 -20.70
CA VAL A 54 -2.04 2.72 -21.62
C VAL A 54 -3.07 1.62 -21.40
N ALA A 55 -3.55 1.08 -22.52
CA ALA A 55 -4.51 -0.02 -22.57
C ALA A 55 -3.95 -1.23 -21.83
N THR A 56 -4.55 -1.58 -20.69
CA THR A 56 -4.29 -2.83 -20.00
C THR A 56 -4.68 -4.00 -20.89
N LEU A 57 -3.83 -5.03 -20.99
CA LEU A 57 -4.33 -6.38 -21.30
C LEU A 57 -5.37 -6.72 -20.23
N PRO A 58 -6.61 -7.08 -20.60
CA PRO A 58 -7.67 -7.24 -19.63
C PRO A 58 -7.33 -8.40 -18.70
N SER A 59 -6.96 -8.09 -17.46
CA SER A 59 -7.03 -9.08 -16.40
C SER A 59 -8.52 -9.31 -16.13
N ARG A 60 -8.92 -10.55 -15.86
CA ARG A 60 -10.29 -10.89 -15.44
C ARG A 60 -10.77 -10.07 -14.22
N LEU A 61 -9.83 -9.47 -13.48
CA LEU A 61 -10.10 -8.60 -12.34
C LEU A 61 -10.52 -7.18 -12.78
N ASP A 62 -9.92 -6.62 -13.83
CA ASP A 62 -10.31 -5.31 -14.41
C ASP A 62 -11.73 -5.33 -14.99
N THR A 63 -12.19 -6.50 -15.45
CA THR A 63 -13.55 -6.65 -16.00
C THR A 63 -14.63 -6.51 -14.92
N LEU A 64 -14.31 -6.79 -13.66
CA LEU A 64 -15.28 -6.75 -12.55
C LEU A 64 -15.45 -5.35 -11.93
N TYR A 65 -14.54 -4.42 -12.20
CA TYR A 65 -14.59 -3.04 -11.68
C TYR A 65 -15.02 -2.00 -12.73
N ARG A 66 -15.42 -2.44 -13.91
CA ARG A 66 -15.75 -1.57 -15.05
C ARG A 66 -17.20 -1.03 -15.00
N GLU A 67 -18.07 -1.54 -14.13
CA GLU A 67 -19.51 -1.26 -14.19
C GLU A 67 -19.97 0.06 -13.53
N ASP A 68 -19.13 0.75 -12.73
CA ASP A 68 -19.58 1.91 -11.93
C ASP A 68 -18.97 3.28 -12.29
N ALA A 69 -18.27 3.43 -13.42
CA ALA A 69 -17.54 4.67 -13.71
C ALA A 69 -17.74 5.22 -15.13
N GLU A 70 -18.99 5.49 -15.53
CA GLU A 70 -19.30 6.37 -16.67
C GLU A 70 -20.41 7.37 -16.28
N VAL A 71 -20.02 8.55 -15.78
CA VAL A 71 -20.82 9.78 -15.89
C VAL A 71 -19.87 10.95 -16.18
N GLU A 72 -19.73 11.28 -17.46
CA GLU A 72 -19.16 12.56 -17.91
C GLU A 72 -20.24 13.66 -17.80
N VAL A 73 -19.94 14.73 -17.06
CA VAL A 73 -20.64 16.01 -17.22
C VAL A 73 -19.60 17.07 -17.55
N GLY A 74 -19.63 17.53 -18.80
CA GLY A 74 -18.77 18.59 -19.31
C GLY A 74 -19.04 19.93 -18.63
N GLY A 75 -17.96 20.55 -18.16
CA GLY A 75 -17.95 21.92 -17.65
C GLY A 75 -16.62 22.57 -17.96
N SER A 76 -16.62 23.47 -18.95
CA SER A 76 -15.47 24.31 -19.29
C SER A 76 -15.11 25.19 -18.09
N SER A 77 -13.91 25.02 -17.52
CA SER A 77 -13.34 25.96 -16.57
C SER A 77 -11.91 26.30 -16.97
N ARG A 78 -11.64 27.61 -17.09
CA ARG A 78 -10.35 28.19 -17.45
C ARG A 78 -9.28 27.75 -16.46
N SER A 79 -8.19 27.18 -16.96
CA SER A 79 -6.97 26.91 -16.21
C SER A 79 -6.37 28.23 -15.67
N PRO A 80 -5.94 28.30 -14.39
CA PRO A 80 -5.09 29.40 -13.94
C PRO A 80 -3.69 29.28 -14.57
N PRO A 81 -2.94 30.38 -14.68
CA PRO A 81 -1.63 30.39 -15.32
C PRO A 81 -0.65 29.51 -14.55
N ALA A 82 0.13 28.71 -15.29
CA ALA A 82 1.20 27.88 -14.76
C ALA A 82 2.19 28.75 -13.97
N GLN A 83 2.35 28.45 -12.68
CA GLN A 83 3.50 28.96 -11.92
C GLN A 83 4.75 28.27 -12.47
N GLU A 84 5.72 29.05 -12.91
CA GLU A 84 7.03 28.58 -13.35
C GLU A 84 7.66 27.72 -12.24
N GLY A 85 8.00 26.48 -12.60
CA GLY A 85 8.57 25.49 -11.69
C GLY A 85 9.96 25.90 -11.20
N ASP A 86 10.24 25.56 -9.95
CA ASP A 86 11.54 25.72 -9.29
C ASP A 86 12.64 25.01 -10.11
N PRO A 87 13.76 25.67 -10.46
CA PRO A 87 14.85 25.10 -11.27
C PRO A 87 15.55 23.86 -10.67
N ASP A 88 15.22 23.46 -9.44
CA ASP A 88 15.74 22.25 -8.77
C ASP A 88 14.79 21.02 -8.89
N GLU A 89 13.72 21.09 -9.69
CA GLU A 89 12.96 19.90 -10.14
C GLU A 89 13.79 19.13 -11.20
N ALA A 90 14.93 18.58 -10.78
CA ALA A 90 15.56 17.48 -11.51
C ALA A 90 14.50 16.41 -11.75
N ALA A 91 14.31 15.99 -13.01
CA ALA A 91 13.26 15.05 -13.41
C ALA A 91 13.15 13.89 -12.40
N LYS A 92 12.08 13.90 -11.61
CA LYS A 92 11.87 12.91 -10.55
C LYS A 92 11.28 11.65 -11.16
N CYS A 93 11.99 10.54 -11.01
CA CYS A 93 11.54 9.23 -11.44
C CYS A 93 10.91 8.48 -10.27
N LEU A 94 9.98 7.57 -10.58
CA LEU A 94 9.48 6.60 -9.60
C LEU A 94 10.36 5.36 -9.64
N TYR A 95 10.62 4.78 -8.48
CA TYR A 95 11.38 3.56 -8.30
C TYR A 95 10.55 2.54 -7.54
N HIS A 96 10.74 1.27 -7.88
CA HIS A 96 10.03 0.14 -7.32
C HIS A 96 11.03 -0.89 -6.79
N CYS A 97 10.82 -1.30 -5.54
CA CYS A 97 11.57 -2.37 -4.90
C CYS A 97 10.59 -3.32 -4.19
N ALA A 98 10.68 -4.61 -4.49
CA ALA A 98 9.93 -5.64 -3.78
C ALA A 98 10.91 -6.57 -3.07
N ILE A 99 10.70 -6.78 -1.78
CA ILE A 99 11.51 -7.63 -0.90
C ILE A 99 10.62 -8.76 -0.39
N TYR A 100 10.98 -9.99 -0.73
CA TYR A 100 10.31 -11.19 -0.24
C TYR A 100 10.96 -11.66 1.06
N LEU A 101 10.14 -11.91 2.08
CA LEU A 101 10.57 -12.40 3.39
C LEU A 101 10.12 -13.86 3.50
N ALA A 102 11.08 -14.78 3.43
CA ALA A 102 10.81 -16.20 3.59
C ALA A 102 10.47 -16.53 5.06
N PRO A 103 9.77 -17.65 5.34
CA PRO A 103 9.43 -18.11 6.69
C PRO A 103 10.53 -18.09 7.76
N GLY A 104 11.79 -18.22 7.37
CA GLY A 104 12.94 -18.23 8.29
C GLY A 104 13.63 -16.87 8.44
N ASP A 105 13.13 -15.84 7.77
CA ASP A 105 13.74 -14.51 7.74
C ASP A 105 13.26 -13.63 8.90
N TYR A 106 13.92 -12.49 9.07
CA TYR A 106 13.48 -11.46 10.01
C TYR A 106 12.25 -10.72 9.50
N HIS A 107 11.11 -10.90 10.18
CA HIS A 107 9.81 -10.38 9.76
C HIS A 107 9.41 -9.03 10.35
N CYS A 108 10.26 -8.42 11.19
CA CYS A 108 10.04 -7.02 11.54
C CYS A 108 10.64 -6.11 10.46
N PHE A 109 9.93 -5.06 10.13
CA PHE A 109 10.34 -4.10 9.12
C PHE A 109 10.50 -2.71 9.69
N HIS A 110 11.44 -1.99 9.09
CA HIS A 110 11.92 -0.69 9.56
C HIS A 110 11.62 0.38 8.52
N SER A 111 11.52 1.63 8.98
CA SER A 111 11.41 2.77 8.09
C SER A 111 12.68 2.89 7.23
N PRO A 112 12.57 2.88 5.90
CA PRO A 112 13.73 2.90 5.01
C PRO A 112 14.37 4.30 4.90
N ALA A 113 13.64 5.34 5.28
CA ALA A 113 14.06 6.74 5.21
C ALA A 113 13.38 7.55 6.33
N ASP A 114 13.81 8.81 6.48
CA ASP A 114 13.04 9.80 7.21
C ASP A 114 11.77 10.09 6.39
N TRP A 115 10.62 9.76 6.97
CA TRP A 115 9.37 9.69 6.24
C TRP A 115 8.22 10.27 7.06
N ASN A 116 7.41 11.10 6.39
CA ASN A 116 6.23 11.70 6.96
C ASN A 116 4.97 11.09 6.32
N ILE A 117 4.32 10.18 7.04
CA ILE A 117 3.17 9.39 6.60
C ILE A 117 1.88 10.15 6.92
N ASP A 118 1.08 10.45 5.90
CA ASP A 118 -0.16 11.21 6.07
C ASP A 118 -1.42 10.38 5.80
N MET A 119 -1.25 9.19 5.22
CA MET A 119 -2.37 8.34 4.83
C MET A 119 -2.01 6.86 4.93
N ARG A 120 -2.98 6.06 5.34
CA ARG A 120 -2.99 4.61 5.19
C ARG A 120 -4.17 4.19 4.34
N ARG A 121 -3.96 3.25 3.43
CA ARG A 121 -5.00 2.53 2.71
C ARG A 121 -4.87 1.04 2.99
N HIS A 122 -5.93 0.44 3.50
CA HIS A 122 -5.99 -1.01 3.75
C HIS A 122 -6.86 -1.67 2.69
N PHE A 123 -6.29 -2.64 1.98
CA PHE A 123 -6.99 -3.46 1.01
C PHE A 123 -7.26 -4.83 1.64
N PRO A 124 -8.52 -5.14 2.03
CA PRO A 124 -8.87 -6.51 2.35
C PRO A 124 -8.70 -7.38 1.11
N GLY A 125 -8.15 -8.59 1.27
CA GLY A 125 -7.80 -9.43 0.14
C GLY A 125 -7.67 -10.90 0.51
N ARG A 126 -7.14 -11.68 -0.42
CA ARG A 126 -6.77 -13.08 -0.18
C ARG A 126 -5.43 -13.16 0.56
N LEU A 127 -4.99 -14.36 0.87
CA LEU A 127 -3.69 -14.61 1.49
C LEU A 127 -3.00 -15.72 0.70
N PHE A 128 -2.80 -15.52 -0.61
CA PHE A 128 -2.03 -16.46 -1.42
C PHE A 128 -0.56 -16.42 -1.03
N SER A 129 0.15 -17.53 -1.24
CA SER A 129 1.59 -17.58 -0.98
C SER A 129 2.31 -16.62 -1.93
N VAL A 130 3.32 -15.94 -1.40
CA VAL A 130 4.18 -15.01 -2.14
C VAL A 130 5.56 -15.60 -2.42
N CYS A 131 5.71 -16.92 -2.30
CA CYS A 131 6.96 -17.57 -2.69
C CYS A 131 7.19 -17.48 -4.21
N SER A 132 8.46 -17.55 -4.62
CA SER A 132 8.90 -17.36 -6.00
C SER A 132 8.14 -18.20 -7.03
N LEU A 133 7.76 -19.43 -6.70
CA LEU A 133 6.98 -20.30 -7.59
C LEU A 133 5.57 -19.73 -7.87
N VAL A 134 4.89 -19.25 -6.84
CA VAL A 134 3.53 -18.70 -6.97
C VAL A 134 3.57 -17.34 -7.64
N THR A 135 4.51 -16.46 -7.28
CA THR A 135 4.67 -15.15 -7.93
C THR A 135 5.05 -15.26 -9.40
N SER A 136 5.67 -16.38 -9.82
CA SER A 136 5.99 -16.66 -11.23
C SER A 136 4.80 -17.18 -12.04
N TRP A 137 3.74 -17.67 -11.37
CA TRP A 137 2.58 -18.26 -12.03
C TRP A 137 1.32 -17.39 -11.91
N LEU A 138 1.09 -16.77 -10.75
CA LEU A 138 -0.08 -15.95 -10.44
C LEU A 138 0.24 -14.47 -10.64
N ASN A 139 -0.23 -13.90 -11.75
CA ASN A 139 -0.07 -12.48 -12.00
C ASN A 139 -0.88 -11.63 -10.99
N GLY A 140 -0.27 -10.56 -10.48
CA GLY A 140 -0.91 -9.62 -9.57
C GLY A 140 -1.15 -10.15 -8.16
N VAL A 141 -0.37 -11.15 -7.70
CA VAL A 141 -0.56 -11.75 -6.35
C VAL A 141 -0.50 -10.70 -5.24
N PHE A 142 0.34 -9.67 -5.40
CA PHE A 142 0.43 -8.57 -4.44
C PHE A 142 -0.82 -7.68 -4.42
N CYS A 143 -1.53 -7.56 -5.54
CA CYS A 143 -2.76 -6.78 -5.66
C CYS A 143 -3.99 -7.55 -5.15
N ILE A 144 -3.95 -8.89 -5.25
CA ILE A 144 -5.03 -9.78 -4.80
C ILE A 144 -4.93 -10.05 -3.30
N ASN A 145 -3.72 -10.07 -2.76
CA ASN A 145 -3.50 -10.28 -1.35
C ASN A 145 -3.93 -9.09 -0.51
N GLU A 146 -4.33 -9.39 0.73
CA GLU A 146 -4.52 -8.38 1.75
C GLU A 146 -3.22 -7.59 1.95
N ARG A 147 -3.35 -6.26 1.97
CA ARG A 147 -2.19 -5.37 2.12
C ARG A 147 -2.56 -4.07 2.81
N ALA A 148 -1.59 -3.51 3.54
CA ALA A 148 -1.66 -2.18 4.10
C ALA A 148 -0.65 -1.28 3.38
N VAL A 149 -1.13 -0.19 2.80
CA VAL A 149 -0.35 0.79 2.06
C VAL A 149 -0.27 2.05 2.88
N TYR A 150 0.94 2.44 3.30
CA TYR A 150 1.20 3.70 3.97
C TYR A 150 1.82 4.66 2.97
N MET A 151 1.28 5.87 2.87
CA MET A 151 1.66 6.90 1.90
C MET A 151 2.04 8.19 2.60
N GLY A 152 3.00 8.89 2.03
CA GLY A 152 3.50 10.13 2.58
C GLY A 152 4.60 10.75 1.74
N ASN A 153 5.46 11.52 2.39
CA ASN A 153 6.59 12.17 1.73
C ASN A 153 7.90 11.93 2.48
N TRP A 154 8.94 11.59 1.73
CA TRP A 154 10.33 11.59 2.19
C TRP A 154 11.07 12.78 1.55
N ARG A 155 12.38 12.92 1.81
CA ARG A 155 13.17 14.07 1.32
C ARG A 155 13.06 14.34 -0.19
N HIS A 156 12.78 13.32 -1.01
CA HIS A 156 12.69 13.46 -2.48
C HIS A 156 11.25 13.43 -3.03
N GLY A 157 10.25 13.54 -2.16
CA GLY A 157 8.84 13.62 -2.56
C GLY A 157 8.04 12.39 -2.16
N PHE A 158 7.25 11.83 -3.08
CA PHE A 158 6.33 10.73 -2.79
C PHE A 158 7.05 9.48 -2.26
N PHE A 159 6.48 8.87 -1.22
CA PHE A 159 6.92 7.56 -0.72
C PHE A 159 5.70 6.73 -0.32
N ALA A 160 5.66 5.48 -0.75
CA ALA A 160 4.69 4.49 -0.35
C ALA A 160 5.40 3.21 0.14
N PHE A 161 4.96 2.73 1.30
CA PHE A 161 5.36 1.47 1.89
C PHE A 161 4.15 0.53 1.87
N VAL A 162 4.27 -0.59 1.18
CA VAL A 162 3.20 -1.57 1.03
C VAL A 162 3.60 -2.86 1.76
N ALA A 163 2.91 -3.14 2.86
CA ALA A 163 3.02 -4.40 3.56
C ALA A 163 1.99 -5.39 2.97
N VAL A 164 2.46 -6.48 2.35
CA VAL A 164 1.60 -7.50 1.72
C VAL A 164 1.60 -8.78 2.57
N GLY A 165 0.41 -9.19 3.00
CA GLY A 165 0.22 -10.44 3.74
C GLY A 165 0.26 -11.67 2.81
N ALA A 166 0.49 -12.85 3.38
CA ALA A 166 0.44 -14.12 2.65
C ALA A 166 -0.13 -15.27 3.50
N THR A 167 -0.09 -16.50 2.95
CA THR A 167 -0.61 -17.73 3.59
C THR A 167 -0.06 -17.94 4.99
N ASN A 168 -0.87 -18.60 5.83
CA ASN A 168 -0.58 -19.12 7.17
C ASN A 168 -0.55 -18.11 8.31
N VAL A 169 -0.11 -16.86 8.13
CA VAL A 169 -0.34 -15.80 9.14
C VAL A 169 -0.33 -14.39 8.53
N GLY A 170 -1.41 -14.02 7.82
CA GLY A 170 -1.58 -12.73 7.12
C GLY A 170 -1.75 -11.48 7.98
N SER A 171 -1.36 -11.53 9.25
CA SER A 171 -1.45 -10.38 10.15
C SER A 171 -0.33 -9.39 9.84
N ILE A 172 -0.72 -8.13 9.59
CA ILE A 172 0.18 -7.01 9.39
C ILE A 172 0.01 -6.12 10.61
N HIS A 173 1.07 -5.94 11.37
CA HIS A 173 1.07 -5.08 12.55
C HIS A 173 1.99 -3.89 12.32
N VAL A 174 1.48 -2.68 12.55
CA VAL A 174 2.25 -1.44 12.42
C VAL A 174 2.19 -0.71 13.74
N PHE A 175 3.34 -0.53 14.38
CA PHE A 175 3.41 -0.06 15.76
C PHE A 175 2.87 1.35 15.94
N ALA A 176 3.04 2.20 14.92
CA ALA A 176 2.55 3.57 14.91
C ALA A 176 1.07 3.69 14.47
N ASP A 177 0.43 2.59 14.07
CA ASP A 177 -0.97 2.54 13.68
C ASP A 177 -1.68 1.33 14.35
N PRO A 178 -2.00 1.45 15.65
CA PRO A 178 -2.64 0.37 16.40
C PRO A 178 -4.08 0.08 15.93
N ASP A 179 -4.68 0.97 15.15
CA ASP A 179 -6.04 0.83 14.63
C ASP A 179 -6.09 -0.02 13.34
N LEU A 180 -4.95 -0.35 12.74
CA LEU A 180 -4.89 -1.30 11.63
C LEU A 180 -5.20 -2.69 12.15
N VAL A 181 -6.29 -3.27 11.64
CA VAL A 181 -6.65 -4.66 11.92
C VAL A 181 -6.81 -5.40 10.60
N THR A 182 -5.91 -6.34 10.36
CA THR A 182 -5.93 -7.19 9.16
C THR A 182 -6.52 -8.56 9.44
N ASN A 183 -6.65 -9.39 8.40
CA ASN A 183 -7.23 -10.72 8.43
C ASN A 183 -8.67 -10.72 8.98
N ARG A 184 -9.43 -9.66 8.70
CA ARG A 184 -10.85 -9.60 9.02
C ARG A 184 -11.63 -10.40 7.99
N GLN A 185 -12.54 -11.26 8.44
CA GLN A 185 -13.57 -11.78 7.54
C GLN A 185 -14.34 -10.59 6.95
N PRO A 186 -14.54 -10.53 5.62
CA PRO A 186 -15.31 -9.46 5.01
C PRO A 186 -16.67 -9.35 5.71
N SER A 187 -16.96 -8.17 6.26
CA SER A 187 -18.15 -7.92 7.09
C SER A 187 -19.47 -8.27 6.39
N TYR A 188 -19.50 -8.31 5.06
CA TYR A 188 -20.65 -8.74 4.26
C TYR A 188 -21.08 -10.20 4.53
N LEU A 189 -20.14 -11.10 4.89
CA LEU A 189 -20.47 -12.50 5.21
C LEU A 189 -21.04 -12.68 6.62
N ARG A 190 -20.89 -11.69 7.51
CA ARG A 190 -21.44 -11.76 8.88
C ARG A 190 -22.97 -11.83 8.87
N HIS A 191 -23.62 -11.21 7.89
CA HIS A 191 -25.07 -11.27 7.71
C HIS A 191 -25.56 -12.55 7.02
N LEU A 192 -24.68 -13.25 6.29
CA LEU A 192 -25.03 -14.48 5.57
C LEU A 192 -24.90 -15.75 6.43
N PHE A 193 -24.07 -15.71 7.49
CA PHE A 193 -23.85 -16.86 8.38
C PHE A 193 -24.34 -16.68 9.81
N THR A 194 -24.89 -15.51 10.18
CA THR A 194 -25.70 -15.38 11.40
C THR A 194 -27.12 -15.86 11.16
N SER A 195 -27.28 -17.08 10.65
CA SER A 195 -28.55 -17.77 10.73
C SER A 195 -28.77 -18.12 12.21
N ARG A 196 -29.49 -17.27 12.93
CA ARG A 196 -29.98 -17.60 14.27
C ARG A 196 -30.78 -18.89 14.16
N ARG A 197 -30.29 -19.99 14.74
CA ARG A 197 -31.15 -21.12 15.06
C ARG A 197 -32.25 -20.61 15.99
N GLY A 198 -33.49 -20.61 15.50
CA GLY A 198 -34.70 -20.40 16.29
C GLY A 198 -35.04 -18.94 16.58
N VAL A 199 -35.55 -18.21 15.57
CA VAL A 199 -36.44 -17.07 15.84
C VAL A 199 -37.88 -17.61 15.83
N LYS A 200 -38.45 -17.76 17.03
CA LYS A 200 -39.89 -17.98 17.19
C LYS A 200 -40.55 -16.60 17.03
N VAL A 201 -41.31 -16.42 15.97
CA VAL A 201 -42.06 -15.18 15.74
C VAL A 201 -43.18 -15.12 16.78
N THR A 202 -43.10 -14.17 17.69
CA THR A 202 -44.25 -13.72 18.47
C THR A 202 -44.49 -12.26 18.13
N SER A 203 -45.64 -12.00 17.53
CA SER A 203 -46.19 -10.66 17.37
C SER A 203 -46.49 -10.10 18.76
N ASN A 204 -45.94 -8.94 19.10
CA ASN A 204 -46.69 -7.80 19.60
C ASN A 204 -45.75 -6.60 19.84
N ALA A 205 -46.25 -5.43 19.45
CA ALA A 205 -45.61 -4.14 19.52
C ALA A 205 -45.55 -3.58 20.95
N SER A 206 -44.47 -2.85 21.27
CA SER A 206 -44.45 -1.51 21.88
C SER A 206 -43.02 -1.15 22.35
N GLY A 207 -42.55 0.05 22.00
CA GLY A 207 -41.28 0.62 22.49
C GLY A 207 -41.36 1.03 23.98
N PRO A 208 -40.31 1.66 24.57
CA PRO A 208 -39.78 2.93 24.05
C PRO A 208 -38.25 3.14 24.11
N THR A 209 -37.84 4.09 23.27
CA THR A 209 -36.68 5.01 23.26
C THR A 209 -35.65 4.99 24.40
N SER A 210 -34.37 4.95 24.03
CA SER A 210 -33.27 5.57 24.78
C SER A 210 -32.28 6.20 23.81
N ASP A 211 -32.11 7.52 23.94
CA ASP A 211 -31.29 8.41 23.10
C ASP A 211 -29.80 7.98 23.01
N PRO A 212 -29.14 8.14 21.85
CA PRO A 212 -27.70 7.89 21.68
C PRO A 212 -26.81 9.10 22.03
N ALA A 213 -27.32 10.10 22.76
CA ALA A 213 -26.65 11.39 22.93
C ALA A 213 -25.66 11.49 24.12
N SER A 214 -25.17 10.38 24.68
CA SER A 214 -24.20 10.41 25.78
C SER A 214 -23.03 9.46 25.56
N ALA A 215 -22.19 9.79 24.57
CA ALA A 215 -20.80 9.36 24.49
C ALA A 215 -19.99 10.45 23.77
N SER A 216 -19.78 11.57 24.46
CA SER A 216 -18.82 12.59 24.08
C SER A 216 -17.69 12.57 25.11
N GLU A 217 -16.60 11.90 24.77
CA GLU A 217 -15.27 12.19 25.32
C GLU A 217 -14.27 12.24 24.15
N CYS A 218 -13.82 13.47 23.87
CA CYS A 218 -12.55 13.88 23.28
C CYS A 218 -11.78 12.88 22.40
N GLY A 219 -12.05 12.92 21.09
CA GLY A 219 -11.18 12.38 20.06
C GLY A 219 -11.77 12.71 18.69
N THR A 220 -11.11 13.57 17.91
CA THR A 220 -11.54 13.82 16.53
C THR A 220 -11.41 12.51 15.76
N MET A 221 -12.55 11.89 15.43
CA MET A 221 -12.61 10.61 14.75
C MET A 221 -11.80 10.69 13.44
N PRO A 222 -10.94 9.70 13.14
CA PRO A 222 -10.28 9.66 11.84
C PRO A 222 -11.30 9.60 10.70
N VAL A 223 -11.04 10.29 9.61
CA VAL A 223 -11.87 10.20 8.40
C VAL A 223 -11.56 8.85 7.74
N ILE A 224 -12.37 7.84 8.05
CA ILE A 224 -12.33 6.54 7.38
C ILE A 224 -13.23 6.61 6.15
N ILE A 225 -12.63 6.58 4.95
CA ILE A 225 -13.38 6.53 3.70
C ILE A 225 -13.36 5.07 3.23
N LYS A 226 -14.52 4.40 3.32
CA LYS A 226 -14.69 3.07 2.75
C LYS A 226 -15.09 3.22 1.29
N MET A 227 -14.22 2.77 0.41
CA MET A 227 -14.48 2.66 -1.02
C MET A 227 -14.66 1.19 -1.37
N ASP A 228 -15.25 0.89 -2.53
CA ASP A 228 -15.37 -0.49 -3.00
C ASP A 228 -13.98 -1.12 -3.15
N GLY A 229 -13.63 -1.97 -2.18
CA GLY A 229 -12.38 -2.74 -2.16
C GLY A 229 -11.24 -2.20 -1.27
N TYR A 230 -11.35 -1.04 -0.61
CA TYR A 230 -10.35 -0.56 0.36
C TYR A 230 -10.88 0.44 1.39
N GLU A 231 -10.17 0.56 2.51
CA GLU A 231 -10.44 1.52 3.58
C GLU A 231 -9.28 2.52 3.71
N ASP A 232 -9.58 3.80 3.48
CA ASP A 232 -8.63 4.90 3.67
C ASP A 232 -8.73 5.45 5.09
N LEU A 233 -7.57 5.75 5.67
CA LEU A 233 -7.38 6.45 6.92
C LEU A 233 -6.42 7.60 6.66
N HIS A 234 -6.89 8.84 6.83
CA HIS A 234 -6.03 10.02 6.82
C HIS A 234 -5.63 10.39 8.25
N PHE A 235 -4.33 10.45 8.50
CA PHE A 235 -3.82 10.81 9.81
C PHE A 235 -3.96 12.32 10.03
N LEU A 236 -4.66 12.71 11.09
CA LEU A 236 -4.80 14.13 11.46
C LEU A 236 -3.45 14.76 11.80
N GLN A 237 -2.58 13.97 12.44
CA GLN A 237 -1.18 14.29 12.65
C GLN A 237 -0.37 13.24 11.89
N PRO A 238 0.40 13.63 10.88
CA PRO A 238 1.24 12.70 10.15
C PRO A 238 2.18 11.92 11.07
N ILE A 239 2.28 10.60 10.84
CA ILE A 239 3.24 9.75 11.54
C ILE A 239 4.62 10.05 10.98
N LYS A 240 5.53 10.49 11.85
CA LYS A 240 6.91 10.74 11.49
C LYS A 240 7.74 9.54 11.91
N THR A 241 8.49 8.99 10.96
CA THR A 241 9.46 7.94 11.23
C THR A 241 10.85 8.40 10.82
N ILE A 242 11.87 7.94 11.55
CA ILE A 242 13.27 8.16 11.18
C ILE A 242 13.84 6.93 10.47
N LYS A 243 14.84 7.12 9.62
CA LYS A 243 15.52 6.02 8.95
C LYS A 243 16.01 4.97 9.95
N GLY A 244 15.64 3.71 9.73
CA GLY A 244 16.02 2.56 10.57
C GLY A 244 15.10 2.33 11.78
N GLU A 245 14.13 3.22 12.04
CA GLU A 245 13.15 3.02 13.11
C GLU A 245 12.30 1.78 12.87
N LEU A 246 12.06 1.00 13.91
CA LEU A 246 11.17 -0.16 13.85
C LEU A 246 9.74 0.30 13.56
N PHE A 247 9.18 -0.10 12.42
CA PHE A 247 7.91 0.42 11.91
C PHE A 247 6.75 -0.57 12.10
N GLY A 248 7.01 -1.86 11.91
CA GLY A 248 6.01 -2.90 12.07
C GLY A 248 6.58 -4.29 11.91
N GLU A 249 5.69 -5.28 11.84
CA GLU A 249 6.06 -6.68 11.67
C GLU A 249 4.99 -7.48 10.94
N PHE A 250 5.44 -8.59 10.36
CA PHE A 250 4.60 -9.68 9.90
C PHE A 250 4.75 -10.86 10.86
N ASN A 251 3.73 -11.72 10.89
CA ASN A 251 3.83 -12.96 11.63
C ASN A 251 4.56 -14.07 10.86
N PHE A 252 4.50 -14.09 9.52
CA PHE A 252 5.16 -15.10 8.68
C PHE A 252 5.19 -14.69 7.20
N GLY A 253 5.96 -15.42 6.38
CA GLY A 253 6.07 -15.35 4.91
C GLY A 253 5.33 -14.18 4.25
N SER A 254 6.04 -13.11 3.89
CA SER A 254 5.42 -11.86 3.48
C SER A 254 6.22 -11.13 2.41
N THR A 255 5.71 -10.01 1.93
CA THR A 255 6.43 -9.17 0.97
C THR A 255 6.26 -7.71 1.32
N ILE A 256 7.36 -6.96 1.25
CA ILE A 256 7.36 -5.51 1.34
C ILE A 256 7.55 -4.97 -0.06
N VAL A 257 6.66 -4.07 -0.50
CA VAL A 257 6.81 -3.33 -1.75
C VAL A 257 7.00 -1.86 -1.43
N LEU A 258 8.07 -1.26 -1.94
CA LEU A 258 8.40 0.15 -1.82
C LEU A 258 8.19 0.82 -3.17
N ILE A 259 7.45 1.92 -3.18
CA ILE A 259 7.31 2.81 -4.34
C ILE A 259 7.69 4.21 -3.90
N PHE A 260 8.71 4.81 -4.51
CA PHE A 260 9.18 6.13 -4.08
C PHE A 260 9.70 6.97 -5.24
N GLY A 261 9.49 8.28 -5.15
CA GLY A 261 10.04 9.26 -6.07
C GLY A 261 11.47 9.61 -5.67
N ALA A 262 12.41 9.63 -6.61
CA ALA A 262 13.77 10.11 -6.40
C ALA A 262 14.27 10.83 -7.66
N PRO A 263 15.35 11.64 -7.59
CA PRO A 263 16.00 12.20 -8.78
C PRO A 263 16.43 11.08 -9.75
N ALA A 264 16.44 11.37 -11.06
CA ALA A 264 16.84 10.41 -12.11
C ALA A 264 18.22 9.76 -11.88
N GLY A 265 19.13 10.42 -11.16
CA GLY A 265 20.44 9.89 -10.76
C GLY A 265 20.41 8.88 -9.61
N PHE A 266 19.25 8.43 -9.14
CA PHE A 266 19.16 7.42 -8.09
C PHE A 266 19.60 6.03 -8.61
N GLN A 267 20.48 5.38 -7.86
CA GLN A 267 21.00 4.05 -8.18
C GLN A 267 20.84 3.12 -6.98
N PHE A 268 20.29 1.94 -7.25
CA PHE A 268 20.24 0.86 -6.27
C PHE A 268 21.62 0.23 -6.07
N PHE A 269 21.97 -0.03 -4.81
CA PHE A 269 23.11 -0.89 -4.46
C PHE A 269 22.74 -2.35 -4.55
N VAL A 270 21.50 -2.68 -4.18
CA VAL A 270 20.96 -4.03 -4.16
C VAL A 270 20.54 -4.46 -5.55
N LYS A 271 20.84 -5.70 -5.92
CA LYS A 271 20.42 -6.30 -7.19
C LYS A 271 19.30 -7.30 -6.99
N ARG A 272 18.60 -7.61 -8.08
CA ARG A 272 17.61 -8.69 -8.10
C ARG A 272 18.24 -10.01 -7.64
N ALA A 273 17.49 -10.79 -6.86
CA ALA A 273 17.88 -12.04 -6.23
C ALA A 273 19.00 -11.91 -5.17
N GLU A 274 19.35 -10.69 -4.76
CA GLU A 274 20.29 -10.46 -3.67
C GLU A 274 19.57 -10.47 -2.31
N ARG A 275 20.24 -11.02 -1.29
CA ARG A 275 19.76 -10.98 0.09
C ARG A 275 20.00 -9.59 0.69
N VAL A 276 18.97 -9.03 1.32
CA VAL A 276 19.01 -7.74 2.00
C VAL A 276 19.14 -7.96 3.50
N ARG A 277 19.96 -7.13 4.17
CA ARG A 277 20.16 -7.15 5.63
C ARG A 277 19.52 -5.96 6.33
N VAL A 278 19.25 -6.11 7.63
CA VAL A 278 18.74 -5.00 8.45
C VAL A 278 19.77 -3.86 8.43
N GLY A 279 19.31 -2.66 8.09
CA GLY A 279 20.17 -1.47 8.01
C GLY A 279 21.00 -1.35 6.73
N GLN A 280 20.95 -2.31 5.81
CA GLN A 280 21.57 -2.18 4.50
C GLN A 280 20.92 -1.07 3.69
N ALA A 281 21.72 -0.19 3.10
CA ALA A 281 21.23 0.82 2.18
C ALA A 281 20.73 0.18 0.88
N LEU A 282 19.51 0.50 0.46
CA LEU A 282 18.96 0.02 -0.82
C LEU A 282 19.56 0.74 -2.02
N GLY A 283 19.93 2.01 -1.87
CA GLY A 283 20.48 2.83 -2.93
C GLY A 283 20.91 4.22 -2.47
N HIS A 284 21.33 5.04 -3.42
CA HIS A 284 21.76 6.41 -3.20
C HIS A 284 21.41 7.29 -4.41
N VAL A 285 21.42 8.60 -4.20
CA VAL A 285 21.41 9.58 -5.29
C VAL A 285 22.85 9.89 -5.63
N VAL A 286 23.24 9.71 -6.89
CA VAL A 286 24.54 10.17 -7.38
C VAL A 286 24.49 11.70 -7.42
N ALA A 287 25.36 12.37 -6.69
CA ALA A 287 25.50 13.82 -6.82
C ALA A 287 26.17 14.14 -8.16
N ASP A 288 25.60 15.07 -8.92
CA ASP A 288 26.27 15.61 -10.10
C ASP A 288 27.58 16.24 -9.63
N SER A 289 28.70 15.74 -10.16
CA SER A 289 30.07 16.16 -9.81
C SER A 289 30.49 17.39 -10.59
#